data_AF-A0A0S7XVS0-F1
#
_entry.id   AF-A0A0S7XVS0-F1
#
_cell.length_a   1.000
_cell.length_b   1.000
_cell.length_c   1.000
_cell.angle_alpha   90.00
_cell.angle_beta   90.00
_cell.angle_gamma   90.00
#
_symmetry.space_group_name_H-M   'P 1'
#
loop_
_entity.id
_entity.type
_entity.pdbx_description
1 polymer ?
#
loop_
_entity_poly.entity_id
_entity_poly.type
_entity_poly.pdbx_seq_one_letter_code
_entity_poly.pdbx_strand_id
1 'polypeptide(L)'
;MSECQHQWKMANIQFGFVVFEKCFHCNGLRTYFSTEDTPILGDKYREGDHYWSRVENAQSFRFDLQCTKCDHLEKFDDLMGFLHCTGCLPDCEVEILRKRYEAERTWILVAFGFLPRAKTEPIPSYKLDTLTDYFNQRRDTSRSRIKIVPFNLIADLSLCKGDFIHDVGMLSLEPPKERKPLF
;
A
#
# COMPACT_ATOMS: atom_id res chain seq x y z
N MET A 1 -30.46 13.16 -7.97
CA MET A 1 -29.22 13.75 -7.42
C MET A 1 -28.12 13.38 -8.39
N SER A 2 -27.44 14.34 -9.01
CA SER A 2 -26.33 14.04 -9.92
C SER A 2 -25.20 13.36 -9.14
N GLU A 3 -24.68 12.24 -9.64
CA GLU A 3 -23.45 11.64 -9.12
C GLU A 3 -22.34 12.69 -9.10
N CYS A 4 -21.66 12.85 -7.96
CA CYS A 4 -20.60 13.83 -7.84
C CYS A 4 -19.40 13.36 -8.67
N GLN A 5 -18.92 14.18 -9.60
CA GLN A 5 -17.63 13.96 -10.23
C GLN A 5 -16.52 14.32 -9.23
N HIS A 6 -16.16 13.36 -8.38
CA HIS A 6 -15.29 13.58 -7.24
C HIS A 6 -13.94 14.21 -7.63
N GLN A 7 -13.42 15.04 -6.74
CA GLN A 7 -12.07 15.58 -6.82
C GLN A 7 -11.44 15.39 -5.45
N TRP A 8 -10.45 14.52 -5.36
CA TRP A 8 -9.96 14.02 -4.09
C TRP A 8 -8.75 14.81 -3.60
N LYS A 9 -8.68 15.06 -2.30
CA LYS A 9 -7.46 15.49 -1.60
C LYS A 9 -7.17 14.53 -0.46
N MET A 10 -5.89 14.31 -0.16
CA MET A 10 -5.54 13.60 1.07
C MET A 10 -5.99 14.40 2.29
N ALA A 11 -6.52 13.71 3.28
CA ALA A 11 -6.94 14.22 4.57
C ALA A 11 -6.45 13.26 5.67
N ASN A 12 -6.48 13.71 6.93
CA ASN A 12 -6.15 12.89 8.10
C ASN A 12 -4.81 12.14 7.97
N ILE A 13 -3.79 12.79 7.41
CA ILE A 13 -2.48 12.18 7.19
C ILE A 13 -1.81 11.90 8.53
N GLN A 14 -1.38 10.65 8.74
CA GLN A 14 -0.67 10.21 9.92
C GLN A 14 0.62 9.50 9.51
N PHE A 15 1.77 10.10 9.83
CA PHE A 15 3.07 9.50 9.57
C PHE A 15 3.43 8.47 10.63
N GLY A 16 4.21 7.47 10.24
CA GLY A 16 4.65 6.41 11.13
C GLY A 16 5.33 5.29 10.36
N PHE A 17 5.01 4.07 10.77
CA PHE A 17 5.73 2.88 10.41
C PHE A 17 4.77 1.73 10.15
N VAL A 18 5.04 0.95 9.11
CA VAL A 18 4.44 -0.37 8.95
C VAL A 18 5.41 -1.38 9.54
N VAL A 19 4.95 -2.11 10.55
CA VAL A 19 5.72 -3.14 11.24
C VAL A 19 5.27 -4.51 10.76
N PHE A 20 6.24 -5.36 10.42
CA PHE A 20 6.02 -6.75 10.08
C PHE A 20 6.50 -7.62 11.23
N GLU A 21 5.64 -8.55 11.65
CA GLU A 21 5.98 -9.54 12.66
C GLU A 21 5.74 -10.95 12.14
N LYS A 22 6.66 -11.84 12.50
CA LYS A 22 6.57 -13.26 12.20
C LYS A 22 6.58 -14.08 13.48
N CYS A 23 5.66 -15.03 13.59
CA CYS A 23 5.68 -16.01 14.65
C CYS A 23 6.68 -17.12 14.31
N PHE A 24 7.70 -17.37 15.13
CA PHE A 24 8.68 -18.42 14.83
C PHE A 24 8.17 -19.84 15.13
N HIS A 25 7.05 -19.99 15.84
CA HIS A 25 6.44 -21.29 16.13
C HIS A 25 5.54 -21.77 14.97
N CYS A 26 4.71 -20.90 14.41
CA CYS A 26 3.73 -21.27 13.37
C CYS A 26 3.96 -20.60 12.01
N ASN A 27 5.02 -19.79 11.85
CA ASN A 27 5.29 -18.97 10.67
C ASN A 27 4.17 -17.97 10.30
N GLY A 28 3.23 -17.71 11.21
CA GLY A 28 2.21 -16.68 11.01
C GLY A 28 2.85 -15.31 10.78
N LEU A 29 2.25 -14.52 9.88
CA LEU A 29 2.69 -13.16 9.56
C LEU A 29 1.57 -12.19 9.93
N ARG A 30 1.91 -11.11 10.65
CA ARG A 30 0.99 -10.01 10.91
C ARG A 30 1.65 -8.68 10.59
N THR A 31 0.84 -7.71 10.20
CA THR A 31 1.29 -6.34 9.96
C THR A 31 0.39 -5.36 10.68
N TYR A 32 0.99 -4.28 11.16
CA TYR A 32 0.27 -3.20 11.82
C TYR A 32 0.97 -1.86 11.60
N PHE A 33 0.25 -0.78 11.84
CA PHE A 33 0.79 0.58 11.79
C PHE A 33 1.16 1.06 13.18
N SER A 34 2.33 1.67 13.33
CA SER A 34 2.82 2.31 14.55
C SER A 34 3.19 3.76 14.27
N THR A 35 2.81 4.68 15.17
CA THR A 35 3.31 6.07 15.13
C THR A 35 4.65 6.22 15.83
N GLU A 36 5.04 5.25 16.64
CA GLU A 36 6.31 5.23 17.35
C GLU A 36 7.35 4.51 16.51
N ASP A 37 8.56 5.07 16.47
CA ASP A 37 9.72 4.34 15.93
C ASP A 37 10.06 3.22 16.91
N THR A 38 9.83 1.98 16.48
CA THR A 38 10.09 0.77 17.29
C THR A 38 11.24 -0.03 16.68
N PRO A 39 12.51 0.43 16.82
CA PRO A 39 13.64 -0.09 16.06
C PRO A 39 14.21 -1.42 16.57
N ILE A 40 13.64 -2.06 17.59
CA ILE A 40 14.18 -3.32 18.10
C ILE A 40 13.69 -4.50 17.26
N LEU A 41 14.36 -4.68 16.11
CA LEU A 41 14.26 -5.88 15.29
C LEU A 41 14.79 -7.09 16.07
N GLY A 42 14.11 -8.23 15.94
CA GLY A 42 14.53 -9.47 16.60
C GLY A 42 14.07 -9.63 18.06
N ASP A 43 13.44 -8.62 18.65
CA ASP A 43 12.80 -8.75 19.97
C ASP A 43 11.68 -9.78 19.92
N LYS A 44 11.76 -10.77 20.81
CA LYS A 44 10.81 -11.88 20.90
C LYS A 44 9.89 -11.66 22.09
N TYR A 45 8.60 -11.77 21.86
CA TYR A 45 7.62 -11.75 22.94
C TYR A 45 6.52 -12.77 22.68
N ARG A 46 5.87 -13.19 23.76
CA ARG A 46 4.78 -14.15 23.71
C ARG A 46 3.46 -13.41 23.84
N GLU A 47 2.53 -13.74 22.95
CA GLU A 47 1.15 -13.26 22.98
C GLU A 47 0.24 -14.45 22.71
N GLY A 48 -0.46 -14.93 23.75
CA GLY A 48 -1.20 -16.18 23.69
C GLY A 48 -0.29 -17.37 23.32
N ASP A 49 -0.64 -18.06 22.24
CA ASP A 49 0.11 -19.21 21.69
C ASP A 49 1.15 -18.82 20.63
N HIS A 50 1.27 -17.52 20.34
CA HIS A 50 2.23 -17.02 19.37
C HIS A 50 3.49 -16.47 20.04
N TYR A 51 4.62 -16.68 19.37
CA TYR A 51 5.89 -16.10 19.72
C TYR A 51 6.35 -15.17 18.60
N TRP A 52 5.99 -13.90 18.72
CA TRP A 52 6.22 -12.88 17.71
C TRP A 52 7.65 -12.35 17.78
N SER A 53 8.20 -12.05 16.61
CA SER A 53 9.41 -11.25 16.44
C SER A 53 9.16 -10.23 15.36
N ARG A 54 9.61 -9.00 15.58
CA ARG A 54 9.68 -7.97 14.53
C ARG A 54 10.73 -8.39 13.51
N VAL A 55 10.35 -8.40 12.24
CA VAL A 55 11.21 -8.83 11.13
C VAL A 55 11.52 -7.72 10.16
N GLU A 56 10.66 -6.70 10.05
CA GLU A 56 10.86 -5.54 9.18
C GLU A 56 10.12 -4.34 9.75
N ASN A 57 10.65 -3.14 9.52
CA ASN A 57 10.01 -1.87 9.85
C ASN A 57 10.29 -0.86 8.72
N ALA A 58 9.23 -0.38 8.07
CA ALA A 58 9.34 0.59 6.99
C ALA A 58 8.58 1.89 7.32
N GLN A 59 9.21 3.04 7.05
CA GLN A 59 8.54 4.35 7.11
C GLN A 59 7.34 4.36 6.16
N SER A 60 6.23 4.88 6.65
CA SER A 60 4.96 4.93 5.93
C SER A 60 4.05 6.04 6.46
N PHE A 61 2.87 6.17 5.89
CA PHE A 61 1.82 7.04 6.36
C PHE A 61 0.45 6.47 6.04
N ARG A 62 -0.52 6.81 6.87
CA ARG A 62 -1.94 6.61 6.63
C ARG A 62 -2.57 7.91 6.18
N PHE A 63 -3.63 7.81 5.40
CA PHE A 63 -4.38 8.96 4.91
C PHE A 63 -5.81 8.53 4.58
N ASP A 64 -6.72 9.50 4.58
CA ASP A 64 -8.05 9.39 4.00
C ASP A 64 -8.13 10.23 2.72
N LEU A 65 -9.18 10.02 1.92
CA LEU A 65 -9.47 10.91 0.80
C LEU A 65 -10.75 11.70 1.06
N GLN A 66 -10.66 13.03 0.98
CA GLN A 66 -11.82 13.91 1.06
C GLN A 66 -12.12 14.51 -0.31
N CYS A 67 -13.37 14.45 -0.76
CA CYS A 67 -13.83 15.11 -1.96
C CYS A 67 -13.95 16.62 -1.72
N THR A 68 -13.31 17.45 -2.54
CA THR A 68 -13.37 18.91 -2.43
C THR A 68 -14.65 19.54 -2.97
N LYS A 69 -15.56 18.73 -3.55
CA LYS A 69 -16.81 19.21 -4.17
C LYS A 69 -18.06 18.85 -3.37
N CYS A 70 -18.07 17.70 -2.71
CA CYS A 70 -19.21 17.21 -1.94
C CYS A 70 -18.88 16.85 -0.49
N ASP A 71 -17.65 17.11 -0.05
CA ASP A 71 -17.13 16.83 1.29
C ASP A 71 -17.18 15.36 1.75
N HIS A 72 -17.52 14.42 0.85
CA HIS A 72 -17.43 12.98 1.12
C HIS A 72 -16.03 12.62 1.61
N LEU A 73 -15.96 11.90 2.73
CA LEU A 73 -14.73 11.38 3.30
C LEU A 73 -14.68 9.86 3.11
N GLU A 74 -13.74 9.40 2.31
CA GLU A 74 -13.44 7.99 2.14
C GLU A 74 -12.28 7.58 3.05
N LYS A 75 -12.54 6.61 3.93
CA LYS A 75 -11.56 6.16 4.93
C LYS A 75 -10.76 4.97 4.44
N PHE A 76 -9.45 5.00 4.64
CA PHE A 76 -8.56 3.91 4.23
C PHE A 76 -7.89 3.22 5.42
N ASP A 77 -8.69 2.89 6.45
CA ASP A 77 -8.22 2.13 7.63
C ASP A 77 -7.73 0.71 7.32
N ASP A 78 -8.10 0.20 6.15
CA ASP A 78 -7.75 -1.10 5.59
C ASP A 78 -6.54 -1.05 4.64
N LEU A 79 -6.02 0.14 4.32
CA LEU A 79 -4.85 0.32 3.46
C LEU A 79 -3.58 0.47 4.30
N MET A 80 -2.64 -0.45 4.08
CA MET A 80 -1.30 -0.43 4.66
C MET A 80 -0.31 0.30 3.74
N GLY A 81 -0.45 0.16 2.43
CA GLY A 81 0.46 0.79 1.47
C GLY A 81 0.28 0.25 0.06
N PHE A 82 1.19 0.66 -0.83
CA PHE A 82 1.21 0.23 -2.22
C PHE A 82 2.45 -0.60 -2.53
N LEU A 83 2.25 -1.63 -3.34
CA LEU A 83 3.31 -2.45 -3.90
C LEU A 83 3.29 -2.32 -5.42
N HIS A 84 4.44 -2.03 -6.02
CA HIS A 84 4.63 -2.01 -7.46
C HIS A 84 5.16 -3.37 -7.92
N CYS A 85 4.41 -4.03 -8.82
CA CYS A 85 4.86 -5.29 -9.39
C CYS A 85 5.89 -5.02 -10.49
N THR A 86 7.16 -5.36 -10.23
CA THR A 86 8.28 -5.21 -11.17
C THR A 86 8.50 -6.43 -12.07
N GLY A 87 7.61 -7.42 -12.00
CA GLY A 87 7.74 -8.70 -12.68
C GLY A 87 8.04 -9.83 -11.70
N CYS A 88 7.14 -10.81 -11.61
CA CYS A 88 7.30 -11.96 -10.71
C CYS A 88 7.07 -13.28 -11.45
N LEU A 89 6.35 -14.22 -10.85
CA LEU A 89 6.08 -15.52 -11.46
C LEU A 89 5.13 -15.38 -12.67
N PRO A 90 5.33 -16.16 -13.76
CA PRO A 90 4.51 -16.03 -14.98
C PRO A 90 3.02 -16.30 -14.78
N ASP A 91 2.65 -17.08 -13.77
CA ASP A 91 1.29 -17.46 -13.39
C ASP A 91 0.67 -16.54 -12.34
N CYS A 92 1.41 -15.54 -11.85
CA CYS A 92 0.87 -14.54 -10.93
C CYS A 92 -0.16 -13.65 -11.63
N GLU A 93 -1.37 -13.54 -11.06
CA GLU A 93 -2.46 -12.76 -11.63
C GLU A 93 -2.09 -11.28 -11.81
N VAL A 94 -1.34 -10.71 -10.87
CA VAL A 94 -0.85 -9.33 -10.96
C VAL A 94 0.10 -9.14 -12.15
N GLU A 95 0.96 -10.12 -12.44
CA GLU A 95 1.88 -10.05 -13.59
C GLU A 95 1.12 -10.17 -14.92
N ILE A 96 0.11 -11.06 -14.97
CA ILE A 96 -0.79 -11.20 -16.12
C ILE A 96 -1.52 -9.87 -16.38
N LEU A 97 -2.04 -9.22 -15.33
CA LEU A 97 -2.67 -7.90 -15.45
C LEU A 97 -1.66 -6.83 -15.86
N ARG A 98 -0.47 -6.79 -15.27
CA ARG A 98 0.59 -5.84 -15.61
C ARG A 98 0.89 -5.88 -17.10
N LYS A 99 1.13 -7.06 -17.68
CA LYS A 99 1.39 -7.22 -19.12
C LYS A 99 0.22 -6.75 -19.99
N ARG A 100 -1.02 -7.02 -19.58
CA ARG A 100 -2.21 -6.58 -20.31
C ARG A 100 -2.33 -5.05 -20.33
N TYR A 101 -2.16 -4.42 -19.16
CA TYR A 101 -2.29 -2.98 -18.99
C TYR A 101 -1.08 -2.18 -19.49
N GLU A 102 0.09 -2.82 -19.59
CA GLU A 102 1.29 -2.22 -20.18
C GLU A 102 1.06 -1.80 -21.64
N ALA A 103 0.33 -2.61 -22.42
CA ALA A 103 -0.08 -2.26 -23.79
C ALA A 103 -0.93 -0.97 -23.86
N GLU A 104 -1.64 -0.64 -22.78
CA GLU A 104 -2.47 0.56 -22.63
C GLU A 104 -1.74 1.70 -21.90
N ARG A 105 -0.42 1.58 -21.69
CA ARG A 105 0.39 2.53 -20.90
C ARG A 105 -0.13 2.71 -19.46
N THR A 106 -0.70 1.66 -18.89
CA THR A 106 -1.28 1.66 -17.55
C THR A 106 -0.38 0.89 -16.58
N TRP A 107 0.00 1.56 -15.49
CA TRP A 107 0.82 1.03 -14.42
C TRP A 107 -0.06 0.38 -13.35
N ILE A 108 0.28 -0.81 -12.90
CA ILE A 108 -0.45 -1.53 -11.86
C ILE A 108 0.23 -1.29 -10.51
N LEU A 109 -0.54 -0.75 -9.55
CA LEU A 109 -0.16 -0.72 -8.15
C LEU A 109 -1.09 -1.61 -7.36
N VAL A 110 -0.51 -2.42 -6.48
CA VAL A 110 -1.24 -3.33 -5.61
C VAL A 110 -1.49 -2.62 -4.29
N ALA A 111 -2.77 -2.43 -3.92
CA ALA A 111 -3.16 -1.93 -2.62
C ALA A 111 -3.08 -3.05 -1.59
N PHE A 112 -2.14 -2.91 -0.66
CA PHE A 112 -1.85 -3.88 0.38
C PHE A 112 -2.58 -3.51 1.67
N GLY A 113 -3.21 -4.49 2.32
CA GLY A 113 -3.88 -4.30 3.62
C GLY A 113 -3.16 -4.97 4.78
N PHE A 114 -3.69 -4.80 5.99
CA PHE A 114 -3.08 -5.36 7.21
C PHE A 114 -3.31 -6.87 7.36
N LEU A 115 -2.23 -7.63 7.56
CA LEU A 115 -2.27 -9.08 7.73
C LEU A 115 -2.54 -9.46 9.20
N PRO A 116 -3.24 -10.58 9.44
CA PRO A 116 -3.74 -11.54 8.45
C PRO A 116 -5.08 -11.15 7.81
N ARG A 117 -5.79 -10.16 8.39
CA ARG A 117 -7.17 -9.79 8.04
C ARG A 117 -7.38 -9.53 6.56
N ALA A 118 -6.43 -8.84 5.92
CA ALA A 118 -6.52 -8.50 4.52
C ALA A 118 -6.72 -9.75 3.63
N LYS A 119 -6.23 -10.93 4.03
CA LYS A 119 -6.38 -12.18 3.24
C LYS A 119 -7.82 -12.62 3.09
N THR A 120 -8.64 -12.39 4.12
CA THR A 120 -10.07 -12.77 4.14
C THR A 120 -10.98 -11.60 3.83
N GLU A 121 -10.53 -10.38 4.12
CA GLU A 121 -11.26 -9.13 3.95
C GLU A 121 -10.41 -8.16 3.11
N PRO A 122 -10.34 -8.34 1.79
CA PRO A 122 -9.60 -7.44 0.92
C PRO A 122 -10.28 -6.07 0.87
N ILE A 123 -9.48 -5.04 0.53
CA ILE A 123 -9.98 -3.68 0.34
C ILE A 123 -11.11 -3.70 -0.71
N PRO A 124 -12.29 -3.14 -0.41
CA PRO A 124 -13.42 -3.13 -1.33
C PRO A 124 -13.12 -2.46 -2.68
N SER A 125 -13.70 -2.95 -3.76
CA SER A 125 -13.45 -2.45 -5.12
C SER A 125 -13.70 -0.94 -5.27
N TYR A 126 -14.78 -0.40 -4.68
CA TYR A 126 -15.09 1.03 -4.77
C TYR A 126 -13.98 1.92 -4.15
N LYS A 127 -13.29 1.43 -3.11
CA LYS A 127 -12.14 2.12 -2.52
C LYS A 127 -10.92 2.08 -3.44
N LEU A 128 -10.69 0.95 -4.10
CA LEU A 128 -9.62 0.82 -5.10
C LEU A 128 -9.84 1.73 -6.31
N ASP A 129 -11.09 1.86 -6.74
CA ASP A 129 -11.47 2.78 -7.80
C ASP A 129 -11.32 4.24 -7.34
N THR A 130 -11.68 4.57 -6.10
CA THR A 130 -11.41 5.89 -5.50
C THR A 130 -9.91 6.24 -5.50
N LEU A 131 -9.04 5.28 -5.12
CA LEU A 131 -7.58 5.47 -5.19
C LEU A 131 -7.11 5.63 -6.63
N THR A 132 -7.66 4.83 -7.56
CA THR A 132 -7.38 4.93 -9.00
C THR A 132 -7.71 6.32 -9.51
N ASP A 133 -8.87 6.86 -9.17
CA ASP A 133 -9.27 8.22 -9.55
C ASP A 133 -8.29 9.25 -8.98
N TYR A 134 -7.99 9.17 -7.68
CA TYR A 134 -7.06 10.09 -7.03
C TYR A 134 -5.67 10.14 -7.71
N PHE A 135 -5.08 8.98 -8.03
CA PHE A 135 -3.76 8.95 -8.67
C PHE A 135 -3.77 9.43 -10.13
N ASN A 136 -4.92 9.37 -10.82
CA ASN A 136 -5.03 9.82 -12.20
C ASN A 136 -5.54 11.27 -12.34
N GLN A 137 -6.17 11.86 -11.33
CA GLN A 137 -6.83 13.16 -11.44
C GLN A 137 -5.89 14.33 -11.81
N ARG A 138 -4.59 14.24 -11.45
CA ARG A 138 -3.56 15.24 -11.78
C ARG A 138 -2.57 14.75 -12.83
N ARG A 139 -2.76 13.54 -13.35
CA ARG A 139 -1.87 12.92 -14.32
C ARG A 139 -2.32 13.24 -15.73
N ASP A 140 -1.37 13.38 -16.64
CA ASP A 140 -1.66 13.32 -18.07
C ASP A 140 -1.99 11.87 -18.47
N THR A 141 -3.28 11.54 -18.40
CA THR A 141 -3.81 10.19 -18.67
C THR A 141 -3.75 9.80 -20.14
N SER A 142 -3.34 10.71 -21.04
CA SER A 142 -3.03 10.39 -22.44
C SER A 142 -1.65 9.74 -22.60
N ARG A 143 -0.72 10.05 -21.68
CA ARG A 143 0.63 9.47 -21.67
C ARG A 143 0.67 8.16 -20.90
N SER A 144 -0.03 8.11 -19.77
CA SER A 144 0.00 6.94 -18.91
C SER A 144 -1.08 6.99 -17.84
N ARG A 145 -1.56 5.83 -17.38
CA ARG A 145 -2.55 5.71 -16.28
C ARG A 145 -2.04 4.83 -15.14
N ILE A 146 -2.63 4.96 -13.96
CA ILE A 146 -2.40 4.05 -12.82
C ILE A 146 -3.70 3.27 -12.63
N LYS A 147 -3.62 1.96 -12.38
CA LYS A 147 -4.75 1.16 -11.91
C LYS A 147 -4.37 0.52 -10.60
N ILE A 148 -5.21 0.73 -9.59
CA ILE A 148 -5.04 0.12 -8.27
C ILE A 148 -5.79 -1.21 -8.26
N VAL A 149 -5.12 -2.27 -7.81
CA VAL A 149 -5.67 -3.63 -7.72
C VAL A 149 -5.51 -4.18 -6.30
N PRO A 150 -6.36 -5.12 -5.86
CA PRO A 150 -6.25 -5.66 -4.51
C PRO A 150 -5.07 -6.64 -4.40
N PHE A 151 -4.47 -6.73 -3.21
CA PHE A 151 -3.35 -7.63 -2.97
C PHE A 151 -3.69 -9.12 -2.96
N ASN A 152 -4.98 -9.50 -2.84
CA ASN A 152 -5.39 -10.90 -2.84
C ASN A 152 -5.19 -11.59 -4.21
N LEU A 153 -4.87 -10.83 -5.26
CA LEU A 153 -4.36 -11.35 -6.53
C LEU A 153 -2.96 -11.98 -6.42
N ILE A 154 -2.25 -11.75 -5.31
CA ILE A 154 -0.97 -12.38 -4.99
C ILE A 154 -1.24 -13.61 -4.13
N ALA A 155 -1.19 -14.80 -4.74
CA ALA A 155 -1.47 -16.06 -4.05
C ALA A 155 -0.46 -16.38 -2.94
N ASP A 156 0.84 -16.17 -3.21
CA ASP A 156 1.91 -16.39 -2.25
C ASP A 156 2.82 -15.15 -2.15
N LEU A 157 2.65 -14.41 -1.05
CA LEU A 157 3.46 -13.23 -0.76
C LEU A 157 4.95 -13.55 -0.62
N SER A 158 5.31 -14.77 -0.17
CA SER A 158 6.71 -15.14 0.04
C SER A 158 7.50 -15.27 -1.26
N LEU A 159 6.79 -15.48 -2.39
CA LEU A 159 7.35 -15.53 -3.73
C LEU A 159 7.22 -14.21 -4.49
N CYS A 160 6.55 -13.22 -3.89
CA CYS A 160 6.38 -11.91 -4.50
C CYS A 160 7.71 -11.16 -4.52
N LYS A 161 8.07 -10.66 -5.70
CA LYS A 161 9.26 -9.83 -5.92
C LYS A 161 8.93 -8.36 -6.17
N GLY A 162 7.68 -7.98 -5.90
CA GLY A 162 7.26 -6.59 -6.05
C GLY A 162 7.88 -5.72 -4.96
N ASP A 163 8.10 -4.46 -5.31
CA ASP A 163 8.70 -3.50 -4.40
C ASP A 163 7.60 -2.70 -3.73
N PHE A 164 7.63 -2.62 -2.40
CA PHE A 164 6.80 -1.67 -1.70
C PHE A 164 7.23 -0.25 -2.08
N ILE A 165 6.26 0.60 -2.36
CA ILE A 165 6.53 2.02 -2.56
C ILE A 165 6.88 2.58 -1.18
N HIS A 166 8.15 2.89 -1.01
CA HIS A 166 8.68 3.50 0.21
C HIS A 166 8.91 4.99 -0.03
N ASP A 167 8.35 5.81 0.85
CA ASP A 167 8.68 7.23 0.86
C ASP A 167 9.90 7.44 1.76
N VAL A 168 11.08 7.42 1.15
CA VAL A 168 12.36 7.60 1.86
C VAL A 168 12.51 9.05 2.32
N GLY A 169 12.70 9.24 3.63
CA GLY A 169 12.96 10.55 4.21
C GLY A 169 11.73 11.35 4.60
N MET A 170 10.53 10.74 4.68
CA MET A 170 9.32 11.45 5.12
C MET A 170 9.36 11.91 6.57
N LEU A 171 10.06 11.19 7.43
CA LEU A 171 10.25 11.58 8.83
C LEU A 171 11.45 12.52 9.01
N SER A 172 12.13 12.90 7.91
CA SER A 172 13.22 13.86 7.96
C SER A 172 12.69 15.25 8.27
N LEU A 173 13.23 15.86 9.33
CA LEU A 173 13.02 17.27 9.62
C LEU A 173 13.88 18.19 8.73
N GLU A 174 14.87 17.64 8.03
CA GLU A 174 15.67 18.36 7.06
C GLU A 174 15.05 18.25 5.65
N PRO A 175 14.91 19.37 4.90
CA PRO A 175 14.48 19.33 3.52
C PRO A 175 15.41 18.44 2.69
N PRO A 176 14.90 17.64 1.74
CA PRO A 176 15.75 16.88 0.84
C PRO A 176 16.67 17.83 0.09
N LYS A 177 17.98 17.70 0.31
CA LYS A 177 18.98 18.62 -0.26
C LYS A 177 19.00 18.59 -1.79
N GLU A 178 18.58 17.47 -2.39
CA GLU A 178 18.39 17.28 -3.83
C GLU A 178 17.32 16.21 -4.08
N ARG A 179 16.53 16.36 -5.15
CA ARG A 179 15.79 15.22 -5.72
C ARG A 179 16.81 14.29 -6.34
N LYS A 180 17.00 13.09 -5.76
CA LYS A 180 17.74 12.05 -6.46
C LYS A 180 17.08 11.82 -7.82
N PRO A 181 17.84 11.87 -8.93
CA PRO A 181 17.30 11.48 -10.21
C PRO A 181 16.81 10.03 -10.10
N LEU A 182 15.72 9.72 -10.81
CA LEU A 182 15.11 8.39 -10.80
C LEU A 182 15.99 7.31 -11.45
N PHE A 183 17.18 7.66 -11.93
CA PHE A 183 18.22 6.80 -12.49
C PHE A 183 19.59 7.44 -12.27
#